data_AF-A0A157SVZ5-F1
#
_entry.id   AF-A0A157SVZ5-F1
#
_cell.length_a   1.000
_cell.length_b   1.000
_cell.length_c   1.000
_cell.angle_alpha   90.00
_cell.angle_beta   90.00
_cell.angle_gamma   90.00
#
_symmetry.space_group_name_H-M   'P 1'
#
loop_
_entity.id
_entity.type
_entity.pdbx_description
1 polymer ?
#
loop_
_entity_poly.entity_id
_entity_poly.type
_entity_poly.pdbx_seq_one_letter_code
_entity_poly.pdbx_strand_id
1 'polypeptide(L)'
;MADAGLHVARDGVRWVYGLAWFAVLGSHAAGLARRRARQMRANRYVLGGVRAVAAGCARLPWRGRLFSAAQQVALQCAPGAVAAVLPVSGRYWLVAVQDGAVQAGGDRLFTQHEEAQAALERLTSAWEVASHDPAAVEQALAAPPSPGARLRRLSPGWPAACFWSCCPWLWGAWRGAQARFSSCRRPRHRRFRPLSPRQSRCAWGRCWTVCGVCSFSGLAGACSRRIVLLPGGYGHAGPTMPQSTRKP
;
A
#
# COMPACT_ATOMS: atom_id res chain seq x y z
N MET A 1 9.11 -12.61 -8.02
CA MET A 1 7.82 -11.88 -8.20
C MET A 1 6.74 -12.79 -7.68
N ALA A 2 5.66 -12.28 -7.08
CA ALA A 2 4.57 -13.14 -6.59
C ALA A 2 3.90 -13.89 -7.75
N ASP A 3 3.59 -15.16 -7.55
CA ASP A 3 2.88 -16.02 -8.50
C ASP A 3 1.40 -15.66 -8.51
N ALA A 4 1.05 -14.62 -9.27
CA ALA A 4 -0.32 -14.19 -9.40
C ALA A 4 -1.12 -15.20 -10.25
N GLY A 5 -2.25 -15.67 -9.71
CA GLY A 5 -3.18 -16.55 -10.40
C GLY A 5 -4.40 -15.80 -10.91
N LEU A 6 -4.97 -16.26 -12.02
CA LEU A 6 -6.25 -15.78 -12.54
C LEU A 6 -7.29 -16.90 -12.41
N HIS A 7 -8.42 -16.59 -11.79
CA HIS A 7 -9.61 -17.43 -11.81
C HIS A 7 -10.75 -16.68 -12.52
N VAL A 8 -11.55 -17.42 -13.27
CA VAL A 8 -12.77 -16.89 -13.88
C VAL A 8 -13.95 -17.48 -13.12
N ALA A 9 -14.70 -16.63 -12.43
CA ALA A 9 -15.93 -17.01 -11.76
C ALA A 9 -17.05 -17.30 -12.78
N ARG A 10 -18.11 -17.98 -12.32
CA ARG A 10 -19.23 -18.43 -13.18
C ARG A 10 -19.96 -17.29 -13.90
N ASP A 11 -19.97 -16.10 -13.30
CA ASP A 11 -20.54 -14.87 -13.83
C ASP A 11 -19.61 -14.13 -14.82
N GLY A 12 -18.47 -14.72 -15.17
CA GLY A 12 -17.46 -14.13 -16.05
C GLY A 12 -16.56 -13.10 -15.35
N VAL A 13 -16.70 -12.91 -14.04
CA VAL A 13 -15.80 -12.06 -13.25
C VAL A 13 -14.43 -12.70 -13.18
N ARG A 14 -13.40 -11.87 -13.36
CA ARG A 14 -12.01 -12.30 -13.40
C ARG A 14 -11.29 -11.87 -12.14
N TRP A 15 -11.17 -12.81 -11.21
CA TRP A 15 -10.51 -12.65 -9.93
C TRP A 15 -9.01 -12.94 -10.05
N VAL A 16 -8.21 -12.04 -9.52
CA VAL A 16 -6.76 -12.16 -9.45
C VAL A 16 -6.36 -12.36 -7.99
N TYR A 17 -5.55 -13.38 -7.78
CA TYR A 17 -5.00 -13.83 -6.50
C TYR A 17 -3.48 -13.66 -6.54
N GLY A 18 -2.83 -13.64 -5.37
CA GLY A 18 -1.37 -13.62 -5.30
C GLY A 18 -0.76 -12.26 -5.63
N LEU A 19 -1.43 -11.15 -5.35
CA LEU A 19 -0.84 -9.82 -5.54
C LEU A 19 0.24 -9.57 -4.47
N ALA A 20 1.26 -8.80 -4.84
CA ALA A 20 2.23 -8.33 -3.86
C ALA A 20 1.70 -7.08 -3.13
N TRP A 21 1.42 -7.23 -1.84
CA TRP A 21 0.85 -6.18 -0.99
C TRP A 21 1.91 -5.44 -0.17
N PHE A 22 1.72 -4.14 0.01
CA PHE A 22 2.50 -3.30 0.90
C PHE A 22 1.65 -2.18 1.50
N ALA A 23 1.99 -1.79 2.73
CA ALA A 23 1.40 -0.63 3.36
C ALA A 23 1.80 0.66 2.65
N VAL A 24 0.86 1.59 2.54
CA VAL A 24 1.05 2.91 1.96
C VAL A 24 0.68 3.94 3.01
N LEU A 25 1.67 4.70 3.46
CA LEU A 25 1.50 5.73 4.48
C LEU A 25 1.58 7.13 3.86
N GLY A 26 0.70 8.03 4.32
CA GLY A 26 0.72 9.45 3.98
C GLY A 26 -0.35 9.90 3.00
N SER A 27 -0.43 11.22 2.80
CA SER A 27 -1.46 11.90 2.00
C SER A 27 -1.43 11.60 0.50
N HIS A 28 -0.33 11.06 -0.01
CA HIS A 28 -0.12 10.81 -1.44
C HIS A 28 -0.15 9.31 -1.80
N ALA A 29 -1.05 8.55 -1.19
CA ALA A 29 -1.07 7.09 -1.31
C ALA A 29 -1.13 6.60 -2.78
N ALA A 30 -1.92 7.26 -3.63
CA ALA A 30 -2.01 6.90 -5.04
C ALA A 30 -0.72 7.16 -5.84
N GLY A 31 0.06 8.18 -5.47
CA GLY A 31 1.37 8.44 -6.06
C GLY A 31 2.38 7.37 -5.65
N LEU A 32 2.41 7.04 -4.35
CA LEU A 32 3.32 6.05 -3.78
C LEU A 32 3.05 4.64 -4.34
N ALA A 33 1.80 4.21 -4.41
CA ALA A 33 1.44 2.93 -4.99
C ALA A 33 1.88 2.83 -6.46
N ARG A 34 1.66 3.87 -7.27
CA ARG A 34 2.12 3.89 -8.67
C ARG A 34 3.64 3.83 -8.78
N ARG A 35 4.37 4.59 -7.94
CA ARG A 35 5.84 4.58 -7.91
C ARG A 35 6.36 3.19 -7.55
N ARG A 36 5.79 2.56 -6.52
CA ARG A 36 6.18 1.22 -6.06
C ARG A 36 5.85 0.15 -7.09
N ALA A 37 4.66 0.21 -7.69
CA ALA A 37 4.25 -0.67 -8.77
C ALA A 37 5.24 -0.60 -9.96
N ARG A 38 5.72 0.59 -10.34
CA ARG A 38 6.77 0.74 -11.36
C ARG A 38 8.11 0.14 -10.94
N GLN A 39 8.54 0.34 -9.69
CA GLN A 39 9.77 -0.27 -9.17
C GLN A 39 9.71 -1.81 -9.24
N MET A 40 8.52 -2.38 -8.98
CA MET A 40 8.27 -3.82 -9.08
C MET A 40 8.01 -4.31 -10.52
N ARG A 41 8.11 -3.41 -11.51
CA ARG A 41 7.78 -3.69 -12.93
C ARG A 41 6.37 -4.28 -13.11
N ALA A 42 5.45 -3.91 -12.23
CA ALA A 42 4.05 -4.28 -12.31
C ALA A 42 3.38 -3.51 -13.47
N ASN A 43 2.36 -4.13 -14.08
CA ASN A 43 1.53 -3.48 -15.09
C ASN A 43 0.07 -3.28 -14.62
N ARG A 44 -0.26 -3.81 -13.44
CA ARG A 44 -1.52 -3.67 -12.74
C ARG A 44 -1.27 -3.34 -11.28
N TYR A 45 -2.11 -2.50 -10.72
CA TYR A 45 -2.10 -2.20 -9.29
C TYR A 45 -3.52 -1.92 -8.78
N VAL A 46 -3.73 -2.06 -7.49
CA VAL A 46 -4.94 -1.66 -6.78
C VAL A 46 -4.53 -0.95 -5.50
N LEU A 47 -5.40 -0.05 -5.04
CA LEU A 47 -5.30 0.63 -3.75
C LEU A 47 -6.55 0.26 -2.98
N GLY A 48 -6.38 -0.05 -1.71
CA GLY A 48 -7.47 -0.40 -0.82
C GLY A 48 -7.17 -0.02 0.61
N GLY A 49 -8.14 -0.24 1.50
CA GLY A 49 -8.05 0.21 2.88
C GLY A 49 -8.88 1.43 3.17
N VAL A 50 -9.72 1.35 4.20
CA VAL A 50 -10.53 2.48 4.69
C VAL A 50 -9.73 3.29 5.72
N ARG A 51 -9.09 2.59 6.67
CA ARG A 51 -8.34 3.21 7.79
C ARG A 51 -6.82 3.10 7.62
N ALA A 52 -6.36 2.01 7.00
CA ALA A 52 -4.96 1.80 6.66
C ALA A 52 -4.86 1.52 5.16
N VAL A 53 -4.16 2.37 4.39
CA VAL A 53 -4.09 2.19 2.94
C VAL A 53 -3.04 1.11 2.61
N ALA A 54 -3.46 0.09 1.89
CA ALA A 54 -2.60 -0.93 1.30
C ALA A 54 -2.66 -0.85 -0.23
N ALA A 55 -1.58 -1.27 -0.88
CA ALA A 55 -1.55 -1.38 -2.34
C ALA A 55 -1.08 -2.76 -2.76
N GLY A 56 -1.84 -3.35 -3.69
CA GLY A 56 -1.53 -4.63 -4.32
C GLY A 56 -1.00 -4.41 -5.73
N CYS A 57 0.08 -5.09 -6.09
CA CYS A 57 0.73 -4.95 -7.40
C CYS A 57 1.01 -6.31 -8.05
N ALA A 58 0.85 -6.38 -9.37
CA ALA A 58 1.26 -7.56 -10.15
C ALA A 58 1.58 -7.23 -11.61
N ARG A 59 2.34 -8.13 -12.23
CA ARG A 59 2.58 -8.14 -13.68
C ARG A 59 1.74 -9.26 -14.28
N LEU A 60 0.66 -8.87 -14.94
CA LEU A 60 -0.35 -9.79 -15.46
C LEU A 60 -0.34 -9.77 -16.98
N PRO A 61 -0.29 -10.92 -17.68
CA PRO A 61 -0.38 -10.95 -19.14
C PRO A 61 -1.80 -10.63 -19.63
N TRP A 62 -2.80 -10.69 -18.74
CA TRP A 62 -4.21 -10.62 -19.10
C TRP A 62 -4.73 -9.21 -19.39
N ARG A 63 -5.64 -9.13 -20.36
CA ARG A 63 -6.32 -7.89 -20.79
C ARG A 63 -7.75 -7.82 -20.22
N GLY A 64 -8.38 -6.65 -20.36
CA GLY A 64 -9.74 -6.39 -19.88
C GLY A 64 -9.86 -6.01 -18.39
N ARG A 65 -11.09 -6.15 -17.86
CA ARG A 65 -11.45 -5.87 -16.46
C ARG A 65 -11.02 -7.05 -15.59
N LEU A 66 -10.21 -6.76 -14.58
CA LEU A 66 -9.68 -7.70 -13.61
C LEU A 66 -9.92 -7.12 -12.20
N PHE A 67 -10.22 -7.99 -11.24
CA PHE A 67 -10.51 -7.61 -9.87
C PHE A 67 -9.61 -8.38 -8.92
N SER A 68 -9.15 -7.73 -7.85
CA SER A 68 -8.39 -8.37 -6.79
C SER A 68 -9.34 -9.11 -5.86
N ALA A 69 -9.13 -10.42 -5.69
CA ALA A 69 -9.91 -11.22 -4.76
C ALA A 69 -9.70 -10.75 -3.32
N ALA A 70 -8.44 -10.58 -2.90
CA ALA A 70 -8.12 -10.12 -1.55
C ALA A 70 -8.71 -8.73 -1.25
N GLN A 71 -8.70 -7.80 -2.22
CA GLN A 71 -9.31 -6.49 -2.02
C GLN A 71 -10.84 -6.55 -1.90
N GLN A 72 -11.49 -7.46 -2.62
CA GLN A 72 -12.94 -7.67 -2.47
C GLN A 72 -13.25 -8.15 -1.05
N VAL A 73 -12.53 -9.15 -0.56
CA VAL A 73 -12.66 -9.65 0.82
C VAL A 73 -12.44 -8.52 1.82
N ALA A 74 -11.39 -7.72 1.64
CA ALA A 74 -11.10 -6.59 2.50
C ALA A 74 -12.25 -5.56 2.53
N LEU A 75 -12.90 -5.28 1.39
CA LEU A 75 -14.02 -4.34 1.34
C LEU A 75 -15.30 -4.90 2.00
N GLN A 76 -15.56 -6.20 1.85
CA GLN A 76 -16.79 -6.83 2.36
C GLN A 76 -16.70 -7.17 3.86
N CYS A 77 -15.51 -7.49 4.37
CA CYS A 77 -15.30 -7.88 5.77
C CYS A 77 -14.89 -6.70 6.67
N ALA A 78 -14.99 -5.45 6.20
CA ALA A 78 -14.67 -4.27 6.98
C ALA A 78 -15.89 -3.74 7.76
N PRO A 79 -15.72 -3.26 9.01
CA PRO A 79 -14.50 -3.34 9.84
C PRO A 79 -14.33 -4.75 10.42
N GLY A 80 -13.10 -5.26 10.50
CA GLY A 80 -12.83 -6.60 11.01
C GLY A 80 -11.48 -7.15 10.60
N ALA A 81 -11.10 -8.30 11.16
CA ALA A 81 -9.93 -9.07 10.76
C ALA A 81 -10.34 -10.49 10.39
N VAL A 82 -10.04 -10.90 9.16
CA VAL A 82 -10.37 -12.22 8.62
C VAL A 82 -9.13 -12.81 7.98
N ALA A 83 -8.83 -14.07 8.30
CA ALA A 83 -7.76 -14.80 7.65
C ALA A 83 -8.18 -16.26 7.39
N ALA A 84 -8.06 -16.71 6.15
CA ALA A 84 -8.53 -18.04 5.74
C ALA A 84 -7.68 -18.62 4.60
N VAL A 85 -7.77 -19.95 4.46
CA VAL A 85 -7.21 -20.70 3.33
C VAL A 85 -8.36 -21.35 2.57
N LEU A 86 -8.44 -21.11 1.26
CA LEU A 86 -9.51 -21.64 0.41
C LEU A 86 -8.94 -22.38 -0.81
N PRO A 87 -9.56 -23.48 -1.26
CA PRO A 87 -9.19 -24.11 -2.52
C PRO A 87 -9.64 -23.26 -3.71
N VAL A 88 -8.72 -22.96 -4.63
CA VAL A 88 -8.97 -22.21 -5.87
C VAL A 88 -8.22 -22.87 -7.02
N SER A 89 -8.95 -23.44 -7.98
CA SER A 89 -8.40 -24.03 -9.22
C SER A 89 -7.26 -25.04 -8.98
N GLY A 90 -7.40 -25.93 -7.99
CA GLY A 90 -6.40 -26.94 -7.66
C GLY A 90 -5.18 -26.41 -6.89
N ARG A 91 -5.25 -25.17 -6.40
CA ARG A 91 -4.28 -24.56 -5.48
C ARG A 91 -4.99 -24.11 -4.20
N TYR A 92 -4.23 -23.71 -3.20
CA TYR A 92 -4.74 -23.16 -1.95
C TYR A 92 -4.40 -21.68 -1.87
N TRP A 93 -5.42 -20.85 -1.72
CA TRP A 93 -5.29 -19.41 -1.60
C TRP A 93 -5.38 -19.00 -0.13
N LEU A 94 -4.31 -18.41 0.39
CA LEU A 94 -4.29 -17.71 1.66
C LEU A 94 -4.74 -16.27 1.44
N VAL A 95 -5.76 -15.86 2.18
CA VAL A 95 -6.18 -14.48 2.30
C VAL A 95 -6.12 -14.03 3.75
N ALA A 96 -5.63 -12.81 3.99
CA ALA A 96 -5.63 -12.20 5.31
C ALA A 96 -5.84 -10.68 5.20
N VAL A 97 -6.90 -10.19 5.82
CA VAL A 97 -7.34 -8.80 5.77
C VAL A 97 -7.61 -8.28 7.18
N GLN A 98 -7.34 -7.00 7.42
CA GLN A 98 -7.63 -6.32 8.68
C GLN A 98 -7.99 -4.87 8.42
N ASP A 99 -9.07 -4.38 9.04
CA ASP A 99 -9.55 -2.99 8.94
C ASP A 99 -9.71 -2.50 7.48
N GLY A 100 -10.17 -3.42 6.63
CA GLY A 100 -10.38 -3.19 5.21
C GLY A 100 -9.11 -3.13 4.36
N ALA A 101 -7.96 -3.48 4.93
CA ALA A 101 -6.67 -3.54 4.26
C ALA A 101 -6.20 -4.99 4.12
N VAL A 102 -5.69 -5.34 2.95
CA VAL A 102 -5.01 -6.63 2.74
C VAL A 102 -3.62 -6.56 3.34
N GLN A 103 -3.25 -7.59 4.08
CA GLN A 103 -2.01 -7.61 4.85
C GLN A 103 -0.85 -8.10 4.00
N ALA A 104 0.37 -7.67 4.37
CA ALA A 104 1.56 -8.07 3.63
C ALA A 104 1.75 -9.59 3.73
N GLY A 105 1.74 -10.28 2.59
CA GLY A 105 1.79 -11.74 2.54
C GLY A 105 0.45 -12.45 2.73
N GLY A 106 -0.64 -11.70 2.99
CA GLY A 106 -2.01 -12.20 3.13
C GLY A 106 -2.77 -12.37 1.82
N ASP A 107 -2.07 -12.58 0.70
CA ASP A 107 -2.66 -12.88 -0.60
C ASP A 107 -1.66 -13.76 -1.36
N ARG A 108 -1.70 -15.07 -1.12
CA ARG A 108 -0.71 -16.03 -1.64
C ARG A 108 -1.37 -17.30 -2.12
N LEU A 109 -0.82 -17.88 -3.18
CA LEU A 109 -1.19 -19.19 -3.68
C LEU A 109 -0.14 -20.23 -3.28
N PHE A 110 -0.60 -21.40 -2.88
CA PHE A 110 0.19 -22.55 -2.50
C PHE A 110 -0.27 -23.77 -3.29
N THR A 111 0.65 -24.70 -3.54
CA THR A 111 0.34 -25.99 -4.18
C THR A 111 -0.20 -27.00 -3.17
N GLN A 112 0.25 -26.92 -1.91
CA GLN A 112 -0.11 -27.85 -0.86
C GLN A 112 -0.94 -27.16 0.22
N HIS A 113 -1.91 -27.88 0.79
CA HIS A 113 -2.79 -27.35 1.83
C HIS A 113 -2.02 -27.04 3.12
N GLU A 114 -1.13 -27.94 3.53
CA GLU A 114 -0.34 -27.84 4.75
C GLU A 114 0.57 -26.60 4.73
N GLU A 115 1.20 -26.30 3.58
CA GLU A 115 2.01 -25.09 3.41
C GLU A 115 1.17 -23.81 3.58
N ALA A 116 -0.06 -23.81 3.08
CA ALA A 116 -0.97 -22.68 3.20
C ALA A 116 -1.43 -22.49 4.65
N GLN A 117 -1.75 -23.57 5.37
CA GLN A 117 -2.12 -23.53 6.79
C GLN A 117 -0.95 -23.07 7.66
N ALA A 118 0.25 -23.60 7.46
CA ALA A 118 1.45 -23.14 8.17
C ALA A 118 1.78 -21.66 7.86
N ALA A 119 1.43 -21.16 6.68
CA ALA A 119 1.55 -19.74 6.36
C ALA A 119 0.47 -18.89 7.04
N LEU A 120 -0.76 -19.41 7.15
CA LEU A 120 -1.85 -18.77 7.89
C LEU A 120 -1.50 -18.62 9.36
N GLU A 121 -1.10 -19.71 10.03
CA GLU A 121 -0.73 -19.72 11.46
C GLU A 121 0.36 -18.71 11.79
N ARG A 122 1.42 -18.65 10.97
CA ARG A 122 2.51 -17.66 11.13
C ARG A 122 2.05 -16.22 10.95
N LEU A 123 1.03 -16.00 10.13
CA LEU A 123 0.52 -14.67 9.83
C LEU A 123 -0.45 -14.23 10.94
N THR A 124 -1.28 -15.14 11.45
CA THR A 124 -2.25 -14.88 12.52
C THR A 124 -1.64 -14.91 13.91
N SER A 125 -0.48 -15.53 14.13
CA SER A 125 0.19 -15.54 15.45
C SER A 125 0.53 -14.14 15.96
N ALA A 126 0.63 -13.15 15.06
CA ALA A 126 0.83 -11.75 15.40
C ALA A 126 -0.46 -10.96 15.59
N TRP A 127 -1.64 -11.56 15.35
CA TRP A 127 -2.94 -10.88 15.32
C TRP A 127 -3.82 -11.38 16.46
N GLU A 128 -4.15 -10.47 17.37
CA GLU A 128 -4.89 -10.80 18.59
C GLU A 128 -6.37 -11.17 18.35
N VAL A 129 -6.97 -10.75 17.22
CA VAL A 129 -8.44 -10.84 16.98
C VAL A 129 -8.80 -11.34 15.57
N ALA A 130 -7.94 -12.12 14.92
CA ALA A 130 -8.24 -12.65 13.59
C ALA A 130 -9.33 -13.73 13.66
N SER A 131 -10.47 -13.54 12.99
CA SER A 131 -11.43 -14.63 12.81
C SER A 131 -10.96 -15.54 11.67
N HIS A 132 -10.92 -16.84 11.92
CA HIS A 132 -10.73 -17.86 10.89
C HIS A 132 -12.09 -18.28 10.33
N ASP A 133 -12.57 -17.54 9.33
CA ASP A 133 -13.89 -17.75 8.74
C ASP A 133 -13.79 -17.89 7.21
N PRO A 134 -13.59 -19.11 6.68
CA PRO A 134 -13.58 -19.35 5.24
C PRO A 134 -14.95 -19.05 4.59
N ALA A 135 -16.06 -19.23 5.33
CA ALA A 135 -17.41 -18.99 4.78
C ALA A 135 -17.65 -17.50 4.52
N ALA A 136 -17.19 -16.61 5.41
CA ALA A 136 -17.23 -15.16 5.17
C ALA A 136 -16.43 -14.75 3.93
N VAL A 137 -15.28 -15.41 3.68
CA VAL A 137 -14.47 -15.15 2.47
C VAL A 137 -15.19 -15.61 1.21
N GLU A 138 -15.79 -16.80 1.22
CA GLU A 138 -16.59 -17.29 0.09
C GLU A 138 -17.78 -16.37 -0.20
N GLN A 139 -18.51 -15.95 0.84
CA GLN A 139 -19.61 -15.01 0.72
C GLN A 139 -19.16 -13.66 0.13
N ALA A 140 -18.01 -13.14 0.55
CA ALA A 140 -17.45 -11.90 0.02
C ALA A 140 -17.09 -12.00 -1.48
N LEU A 141 -16.61 -13.16 -1.94
CA LEU A 141 -16.30 -13.42 -3.33
C LEU A 141 -17.53 -13.74 -4.19
N ALA A 142 -18.60 -14.26 -3.59
CA ALA A 142 -19.88 -14.48 -4.24
C ALA A 142 -20.66 -13.17 -4.47
N ALA A 143 -20.38 -12.13 -3.68
CA ALA A 143 -20.97 -10.81 -3.88
C ALA A 143 -20.50 -10.16 -5.20
N PRO A 144 -21.31 -9.26 -5.80
CA PRO A 144 -20.91 -8.53 -6.99
C PRO A 144 -19.55 -7.82 -6.84
N PRO A 145 -18.71 -7.78 -7.88
CA PRO A 145 -17.37 -7.23 -7.78
C PRO A 145 -17.41 -5.72 -7.52
N SER A 146 -16.80 -5.30 -6.42
CA SER A 146 -16.77 -3.90 -6.02
C SER A 146 -15.85 -3.09 -6.94
N PRO A 147 -16.21 -1.83 -7.29
CA PRO A 147 -15.32 -0.96 -8.06
C PRO A 147 -13.95 -0.73 -7.40
N GLY A 148 -13.89 -0.74 -6.06
CA GLY A 148 -12.64 -0.61 -5.29
C GLY A 148 -11.70 -1.81 -5.43
N ALA A 149 -12.21 -2.99 -5.77
CA ALA A 149 -11.39 -4.17 -6.02
C ALA A 149 -10.79 -4.19 -7.44
N ARG A 150 -11.18 -3.26 -8.31
CA ARG A 150 -10.75 -3.25 -9.72
C ARG A 150 -9.26 -2.93 -9.85
N LEU A 151 -8.53 -3.79 -10.56
CA LEU A 151 -7.15 -3.54 -10.92
C LEU A 151 -7.05 -2.41 -11.95
N ARG A 152 -6.22 -1.41 -11.65
CA ARG A 152 -5.89 -0.29 -12.53
C ARG A 152 -4.68 -0.64 -13.38
N ARG A 153 -4.67 -0.21 -14.64
CA ARG A 153 -3.49 -0.32 -15.51
C ARG A 153 -2.47 0.75 -15.13
N LEU A 154 -1.21 0.36 -15.02
CA LEU A 154 -0.13 1.31 -15.16
C LEU A 154 0.07 1.56 -16.65
N SER A 155 -0.14 2.80 -17.11
CA SER A 155 0.37 3.19 -18.41
C SER A 155 1.89 2.96 -18.40
N PRO A 156 2.46 2.32 -19.43
CA PRO A 156 3.90 2.39 -19.63
C PRO A 156 4.25 3.87 -19.60
N GLY A 157 5.14 4.28 -18.68
CA GLY A 157 5.63 5.65 -18.69
C GLY A 157 6.11 5.94 -20.10
N TRP A 158 5.76 7.12 -20.64
CA TRP A 158 6.24 7.52 -21.96
C TRP A 158 7.75 7.24 -22.00
N PRO A 159 8.25 6.49 -22.99
CA PRO A 159 9.67 6.25 -23.08
C PRO A 159 10.32 7.62 -23.15
N ALA A 160 11.30 7.87 -22.29
CA ALA A 160 12.09 9.10 -22.31
C ALA A 160 12.73 9.37 -23.69
N ALA A 161 12.65 8.41 -24.62
CA ALA A 161 12.96 8.54 -26.03
C ALA A 161 12.20 9.66 -26.77
N CYS A 162 10.94 9.99 -26.41
CA CYS A 162 10.26 11.13 -27.05
C CYS A 162 10.84 12.49 -26.63
N PHE A 163 11.55 12.55 -25.49
CA PHE A 163 12.29 13.77 -25.12
C PHE A 163 13.55 13.96 -25.97
N TRP A 164 14.07 12.90 -26.59
CA TRP A 164 15.29 12.97 -27.39
C TRP A 164 15.03 13.34 -28.84
N SER A 165 13.86 13.00 -29.42
CA SER A 165 13.61 13.30 -30.84
C SER A 165 13.08 14.71 -31.10
N CYS A 166 12.44 15.37 -30.12
CA CYS A 166 11.77 16.66 -30.38
C CYS A 166 12.59 17.91 -30.05
N CYS A 167 13.79 17.81 -29.47
CA CYS A 167 14.61 18.98 -29.16
C CYS A 167 16.12 18.73 -29.28
N PRO A 168 16.66 18.58 -30.50
CA PRO A 168 18.12 18.61 -30.70
C PRO A 168 18.75 19.90 -30.14
N TRP A 169 18.00 21.01 -30.12
CA TRP A 169 18.44 22.31 -29.59
C TRP A 169 18.71 22.33 -28.07
N LEU A 170 17.97 21.55 -27.26
CA LEU A 170 18.21 21.48 -25.81
C LEU A 170 19.49 20.70 -25.48
N TRP A 171 19.99 19.86 -26.39
CA TRP A 171 21.22 19.10 -26.17
C TRP A 171 22.49 19.97 -26.29
N GLY A 172 22.46 20.98 -27.17
CA GLY A 172 23.51 22.00 -27.27
C GLY A 172 23.66 22.83 -25.99
N ALA A 173 22.53 23.19 -25.37
CA ALA A 173 22.53 23.93 -24.10
C ALA A 173 23.01 23.08 -22.90
N TRP A 174 22.68 21.78 -22.88
CA TRP A 174 23.05 20.89 -21.76
C TRP A 174 24.56 20.55 -21.73
N ARG A 175 25.23 20.42 -22.89
CA ARG A 175 26.69 20.25 -22.94
C ARG A 175 27.46 21.49 -22.45
N GLY A 176 26.93 22.70 -22.71
CA GLY A 176 27.51 23.95 -22.19
C GLY A 176 27.46 24.04 -20.66
N ALA A 177 26.46 23.44 -20.02
CA ALA A 177 26.32 23.45 -18.56
C ALA A 177 27.25 22.45 -17.83
N GLN A 178 27.56 21.29 -18.44
CA GLN A 178 28.49 20.32 -17.85
C GLN A 178 29.94 20.84 -17.81
N ALA A 179 30.35 21.68 -18.76
CA ALA A 179 31.69 22.26 -18.79
C ALA A 179 31.97 23.26 -17.64
N ARG A 180 30.94 23.77 -16.95
CA ARG A 180 31.10 24.71 -15.82
C ARG A 180 31.12 24.05 -14.43
N PHE A 181 30.79 22.76 -14.32
CA PHE A 181 30.74 22.06 -13.02
C PHE A 181 32.00 21.26 -12.69
N SER A 182 32.92 21.09 -13.65
CA SER A 182 34.21 20.41 -13.45
C SER A 182 35.27 21.27 -12.75
N SER A 183 35.00 22.55 -12.45
CA SER A 183 35.94 23.45 -11.76
C SER A 183 35.77 23.52 -10.24
N CYS A 184 34.78 22.85 -9.64
CA CYS A 184 34.68 22.75 -8.18
C CYS A 184 35.75 21.79 -7.63
N ARG A 185 36.92 22.36 -7.36
CA ARG A 185 38.04 21.72 -6.62
C ARG A 185 37.51 21.04 -5.36
N ARG A 186 37.75 19.73 -5.27
CA ARG A 186 37.52 18.93 -4.07
C ARG A 186 38.17 19.62 -2.85
N PRO A 187 37.44 19.88 -1.76
CA PRO A 187 38.07 20.30 -0.52
C PRO A 187 38.99 19.17 -0.03
N ARG A 188 40.25 19.51 0.23
CA ARG A 188 41.25 18.59 0.80
C ARG A 188 40.71 18.02 2.10
N HIS A 189 40.57 16.69 2.16
CA HIS A 189 40.34 15.94 3.39
C HIS A 189 41.43 16.30 4.41
N ARG A 190 41.07 17.10 5.42
CA ARG A 190 41.88 17.20 6.64
C ARG A 190 41.80 15.84 7.34
N ARG A 191 42.97 15.23 7.55
CA ARG A 191 43.14 14.00 8.32
C ARG A 191 42.54 14.20 9.72
N PHE A 192 41.53 13.41 10.05
CA PHE A 192 41.07 13.24 11.42
C PHE A 192 42.22 12.62 12.23
N ARG A 193 42.71 13.35 13.24
CA ARG A 193 43.52 12.76 14.31
C ARG A 193 42.56 12.05 15.28
N PRO A 194 42.82 10.79 15.68
CA PRO A 194 42.08 10.15 16.76
C PRO A 194 42.44 10.84 18.08
N LEU A 195 41.43 11.36 18.79
CA LEU A 195 41.56 11.79 20.18
C LEU A 195 41.50 10.57 21.10
N SER A 196 42.35 10.58 22.13
CA SER A 196 42.52 9.52 23.12
C SER A 196 41.29 9.36 24.03
N PRO A 197 41.08 8.16 24.62
CA PRO A 197 39.97 7.90 25.51
C PRO A 197 40.35 8.26 26.95
N ARG A 198 39.92 9.43 27.44
CA ARG A 198 39.83 9.69 28.89
C ARG A 198 38.80 10.78 29.18
N GLN A 199 37.76 10.39 29.91
CA GLN A 199 36.90 11.20 30.81
C GLN A 199 36.20 12.41 30.17
N SER A 200 34.88 12.49 30.16
CA SER A 200 34.11 12.67 31.40
C SER A 200 32.61 12.71 31.09
N ARG A 201 31.85 12.25 32.11
CA ARG A 201 30.42 12.47 32.26
C ARG A 201 30.12 13.97 32.24
N CYS A 202 29.09 14.39 31.49
CA CYS A 202 28.06 15.33 31.94
C CYS A 202 27.01 15.58 30.83
N ALA A 203 25.78 15.81 31.29
CA ALA A 203 24.68 16.49 30.61
C ALA A 203 24.06 15.83 29.36
N TRP A 204 22.95 15.14 29.60
CA TRP A 204 21.90 14.93 28.60
C TRP A 204 21.24 16.29 28.29
N GLY A 205 21.75 16.95 27.26
CA GLY A 205 21.23 18.18 26.70
C GLY A 205 21.06 18.03 25.18
N ARG A 206 19.83 18.24 24.73
CA ARG A 206 19.34 18.19 23.34
C ARG A 206 20.34 18.75 22.33
N CYS A 207 20.65 17.99 21.29
CA CYS A 207 21.22 18.54 20.05
C CYS A 207 20.80 17.66 18.86
N TRP A 208 19.65 17.98 18.27
CA TRP A 208 19.35 17.59 16.90
C TRP A 208 19.90 18.71 16.00
N THR A 209 21.10 18.50 15.46
CA THR A 209 21.70 19.42 14.51
C THR A 209 20.99 19.29 13.16
N VAL A 210 20.26 20.33 12.83
CA VAL A 210 19.66 20.65 11.55
C VAL A 210 20.77 20.77 10.49
N CYS A 211 20.76 19.89 9.48
CA CYS A 211 21.45 20.14 8.22
C CYS A 211 20.54 21.02 7.35
N GLY A 212 20.73 22.34 7.49
CA GLY A 212 20.20 23.33 6.57
C GLY A 212 21.12 23.50 5.38
N VAL A 213 20.59 23.32 4.17
CA VAL A 213 21.04 24.05 2.99
C VAL A 213 19.81 24.71 2.39
N CYS A 214 19.74 26.03 2.59
CA CYS A 214 18.83 26.91 1.90
C CYS A 214 19.21 26.99 0.41
N SER A 215 18.23 26.91 -0.47
CA SER A 215 18.20 27.82 -1.62
C SER A 215 16.77 28.24 -1.89
N PHE A 216 16.64 29.55 -1.88
CA PHE A 216 15.45 30.37 -1.91
C PHE A 216 15.06 30.60 -3.38
N SER A 217 13.79 30.44 -3.71
CA SER A 217 13.13 31.15 -4.81
C SER A 217 11.65 31.13 -4.51
N GLY A 218 11.16 32.28 -4.02
CA GLY A 218 9.79 32.46 -3.62
C GLY A 218 8.85 32.59 -4.81
N LEU A 219 7.59 32.23 -4.57
CA LEU A 219 6.42 32.95 -5.02
C LEU A 219 5.33 32.68 -3.99
N ALA A 220 4.89 33.77 -3.35
CA ALA A 220 3.90 33.79 -2.29
C ALA A 220 2.52 33.45 -2.84
N GLY A 221 1.78 32.63 -2.09
CA GLY A 221 0.36 32.37 -2.31
C GLY A 221 -0.24 31.90 -0.99
N ALA A 222 -0.75 32.84 -0.21
CA ALA A 222 -1.38 32.59 1.08
C ALA A 222 -2.61 31.70 0.92
N CYS A 223 -2.65 30.58 1.65
CA CYS A 223 -3.88 29.81 1.83
C CYS A 223 -4.10 29.62 3.33
N SER A 224 -4.98 30.46 3.86
CA SER A 224 -5.39 30.49 5.26
C SER A 224 -6.11 29.18 5.63
N ARG A 225 -5.57 28.47 6.62
CA ARG A 225 -6.22 27.28 7.21
C ARG A 225 -7.32 27.74 8.16
N ARG A 226 -8.57 27.55 7.76
CA ARG A 226 -9.73 27.64 8.66
C ARG A 226 -9.94 26.27 9.29
N ILE A 227 -9.51 26.12 10.54
CA ILE A 227 -9.88 24.99 11.39
C ILE A 227 -11.31 25.27 11.87
N VAL A 228 -12.28 24.53 11.35
CA VAL A 228 -13.66 24.52 11.86
C VAL A 228 -13.72 23.40 12.89
N LEU A 229 -13.78 23.79 14.16
CA LEU A 229 -14.18 22.92 15.27
C LEU A 229 -15.69 22.72 15.16
N LEU A 230 -16.13 21.49 14.92
CA LEU A 230 -17.55 21.12 15.04
C LEU A 230 -17.80 20.64 16.48
N PRO A 231 -18.88 21.10 17.14
CA PRO A 231 -19.25 20.65 18.47
C PRO A 231 -19.82 19.23 18.41
N GLY A 232 -19.49 18.43 19.43
CA GLY A 232 -19.98 17.07 19.63
C GLY A 232 -21.46 17.02 19.97
N GLY A 233 -22.11 15.96 19.49
CA GLY A 233 -23.44 15.54 19.91
C GLY A 233 -23.41 14.06 20.24
N TYR A 234 -23.34 13.73 21.54
CA TYR A 234 -23.61 12.39 22.07
C TYR A 234 -25.13 12.21 22.12
N GLY A 235 -25.67 11.33 21.27
CA GLY A 235 -27.04 10.85 21.35
C GLY A 235 -27.06 9.41 21.85
N HIS A 236 -27.25 9.22 23.16
CA HIS A 236 -27.59 7.92 23.75
C HIS A 236 -29.07 7.63 23.46
N ALA A 237 -29.36 6.68 22.57
CA ALA A 237 -30.68 6.05 22.47
C ALA A 237 -30.57 4.65 23.08
N GLY A 238 -31.12 4.48 24.28
CA GLY A 238 -31.23 3.18 24.95
C GLY A 238 -32.33 2.33 24.30
N PRO A 239 -32.18 1.00 24.24
CA PRO A 239 -33.22 0.11 23.74
C PRO A 239 -34.35 -0.03 24.77
N THR A 240 -35.57 0.30 24.32
CA THR A 240 -36.83 0.07 25.04
C THR A 240 -37.14 -1.42 25.05
N MET A 241 -37.23 -2.02 26.24
CA MET A 241 -37.75 -3.39 26.45
C MET A 241 -39.27 -3.43 26.20
N PRO A 242 -39.80 -4.34 25.39
CA PRO A 242 -41.24 -4.61 25.35
C PRO A 242 -41.66 -5.49 26.53
N GLN A 243 -42.67 -5.02 27.25
CA GLN A 243 -43.31 -5.71 28.36
C GLN A 243 -44.18 -6.88 27.89
N SER A 244 -44.13 -7.92 28.73
CA SER A 244 -45.02 -9.08 28.86
C SER A 244 -46.51 -8.79 28.65
N THR A 245 -47.16 -9.65 27.86
CA THR A 245 -48.57 -10.00 28.10
C THR A 245 -48.71 -11.51 28.11
N ARG A 246 -48.75 -12.09 29.33
CA ARG A 246 -49.41 -13.38 29.59
C ARG A 246 -50.90 -13.22 29.34
N LYS A 247 -51.52 -14.21 28.72
CA LYS A 247 -52.97 -14.44 28.73
C LYS A 247 -53.25 -15.89 29.17
N PRO A 248 -54.45 -16.12 29.73
CA PRO A 248 -54.73 -17.12 30.78
C PRO A 248 -54.69 -18.57 30.31
#